data_AF-A0A7S6N5X6-F1
#
_entry.id   AF-A0A7S6N5X6-F1
#
_cell.length_a   1.000
_cell.length_b   1.000
_cell.length_c   1.000
_cell.angle_alpha   90.00
_cell.angle_beta   90.00
_cell.angle_gamma   90.00
#
_symmetry.space_group_name_H-M   'P 1'
#
loop_
_entity.id
_entity.type
_entity.pdbx_description
1 polymer ?
#
loop_
_entity_poly.entity_id
_entity_poly.type
_entity_poly.pdbx_seq_one_letter_code
_entity_poly.pdbx_strand_id
1 'polypeptide(L)'
;MKPTRVLTLLALALSGSLILPVVAYWVGGKIVGAYAGPRGLATYIGSIYRDAADGSPLALAMVTGPVLVAAIWALRGWGLRHFLARPARNNIPE
;
A
#
# COMPACT_ATOMS: atom_id res chain seq x y z
N MET A 1 -21.79 -9.73 2.83
CA MET A 1 -21.92 -8.26 2.67
C MET A 1 -20.67 -7.77 1.95
N LYS A 2 -20.78 -7.06 0.81
CA LYS A 2 -19.61 -6.52 0.11
C LYS A 2 -19.04 -5.36 0.96
N PRO A 3 -17.74 -5.35 1.30
CA PRO A 3 -17.15 -4.21 1.99
C PRO A 3 -17.34 -2.96 1.13
N THR A 4 -17.77 -1.88 1.75
CA THR A 4 -17.86 -0.59 1.09
C THR A 4 -16.44 -0.13 0.71
N ARG A 5 -16.30 0.62 -0.40
CA ARG A 5 -14.99 1.07 -0.90
C ARG A 5 -14.16 1.79 0.18
N VAL A 6 -14.83 2.51 1.07
CA VAL A 6 -14.23 3.19 2.23
C VAL A 6 -13.58 2.19 3.19
N LEU A 7 -14.27 1.08 3.49
CA LEU A 7 -13.77 0.04 4.38
C LEU A 7 -12.53 -0.65 3.80
N THR A 8 -12.52 -0.86 2.48
CA THR A 8 -11.35 -1.38 1.76
C THR A 8 -10.17 -0.43 1.85
N LEU A 9 -10.36 0.87 1.58
CA LEU A 9 -9.30 1.87 1.70
C LEU A 9 -8.75 1.98 3.12
N LEU A 10 -9.63 1.93 4.13
CA LEU A 10 -9.24 1.89 5.54
C LEU A 10 -8.39 0.67 5.87
N ALA A 11 -8.79 -0.52 5.40
CA ALA A 11 -8.03 -1.74 5.61
C ALA A 11 -6.64 -1.69 4.94
N LEU A 12 -6.55 -1.09 3.76
CA LEU A 12 -5.28 -0.87 3.06
C LEU A 12 -4.39 0.18 3.74
N ALA A 13 -4.99 1.25 4.27
CA ALA A 13 -4.26 2.25 5.03
C ALA A 13 -3.71 1.64 6.33
N LEU A 14 -4.54 0.89 7.06
CA LEU A 14 -4.14 0.17 8.29
C LEU A 14 -3.04 -0.86 8.03
N SER A 15 -3.09 -1.56 6.90
CA SER A 15 -2.07 -2.54 6.58
C SER A 15 -0.71 -1.89 6.31
N GLY A 16 -0.67 -0.75 5.62
CA GLY A 16 0.56 0.00 5.38
C GLY A 16 1.09 0.73 6.62
N SER A 17 0.19 1.32 7.40
CA SER A 17 0.56 2.17 8.51
C SER A 17 0.92 1.38 9.78
N LEU A 18 0.37 0.18 9.97
CA LEU A 18 0.55 -0.57 11.21
C LEU A 18 1.05 -2.00 10.99
N ILE A 19 0.42 -2.75 10.09
CA ILE A 19 0.75 -4.18 9.91
C ILE A 19 2.16 -4.33 9.33
N LEU A 20 2.48 -3.59 8.27
CA LEU A 20 3.79 -3.63 7.61
C LEU A 20 4.94 -3.26 8.56
N PRO A 21 4.88 -2.14 9.33
CA PRO A 21 5.89 -1.81 10.33
C PRO A 21 6.07 -2.89 11.40
N VAL A 22 4.99 -3.47 11.92
CA VAL A 22 5.07 -4.52 12.94
C VAL A 22 5.74 -5.78 12.38
N VAL A 23 5.37 -6.21 11.17
CA VAL A 23 5.99 -7.37 10.51
C VAL A 23 7.47 -7.09 10.22
N ALA A 24 7.80 -5.90 9.70
CA ALA A 24 9.17 -5.50 9.42
C ALA A 24 10.05 -5.49 10.69
N TYR A 25 9.52 -5.00 11.81
CA TYR A 25 10.20 -5.06 13.11
C TYR A 25 10.48 -6.50 13.54
N TRP A 26 9.49 -7.38 13.41
CA TRP A 26 9.62 -8.78 13.84
C TRP A 26 10.60 -9.57 12.97
N VAL A 27 10.56 -9.36 11.66
CA VAL A 27 11.50 -9.95 10.71
C VAL A 27 12.91 -9.39 10.91
N GLY A 28 13.02 -8.07 11.07
CA GLY A 28 14.30 -7.39 11.33
C GLY A 28 14.96 -7.89 12.61
N GLY A 29 14.18 -8.07 13.69
CA GLY A 29 14.68 -8.62 14.95
C GLY A 29 15.19 -10.07 14.84
N LYS A 30 14.71 -10.84 13.86
CA LYS A 30 15.19 -12.21 13.59
C LYS A 30 16.42 -12.26 12.70
N ILE A 31 16.58 -11.31 11.78
CA ILE A 31 17.67 -11.29 10.79
C ILE A 31 18.89 -10.53 11.33
N VAL A 32 18.67 -9.37 11.94
CA VAL A 32 19.73 -8.43 12.34
C VAL A 32 20.10 -8.57 13.83
N GLY A 33 19.31 -9.34 14.59
CA GLY A 33 19.41 -9.44 16.04
C GLY A 33 18.44 -8.50 16.76
N ALA A 34 18.28 -8.68 18.07
CA ALA A 34 17.27 -7.95 18.84
C ALA A 34 17.47 -6.43 18.68
N TYR A 35 16.45 -5.75 18.12
CA TYR A 35 16.28 -4.30 18.22
C TYR A 35 16.03 -3.94 19.69
N ALA A 36 17.06 -4.06 20.52
CA ALA A 36 17.01 -3.99 21.97
C ALA A 36 17.13 -2.52 22.41
N GLY A 37 16.04 -1.77 22.30
CA GLY A 37 15.87 -0.47 22.95
C GLY A 37 14.74 -0.51 23.99
N PRO A 38 14.74 0.38 25.02
CA PRO A 38 13.77 0.36 26.13
C PRO A 38 12.29 0.44 25.74
N ARG A 39 11.98 0.85 24.51
CA ARG A 39 10.63 0.97 23.93
C ARG A 39 10.48 0.24 22.58
N GLY A 40 11.49 -0.54 22.17
CA GLY A 40 11.56 -1.44 21.00
C GLY A 40 10.66 -1.05 19.81
N LEU A 41 9.50 -1.70 19.73
CA LEU A 41 8.51 -1.52 18.66
C LEU A 41 7.95 -0.10 18.58
N ALA A 42 7.63 0.53 19.71
CA ALA A 42 7.05 1.86 19.73
C ALA A 42 8.05 2.91 19.22
N THR A 43 9.33 2.77 19.56
CA THR A 43 10.39 3.62 19.02
C THR A 43 10.57 3.40 17.52
N TYR A 44 10.57 2.15 17.08
CA TYR A 44 10.72 1.80 15.66
C TYR A 44 9.57 2.33 14.79
N ILE A 45 8.32 2.16 15.26
CA ILE A 45 7.15 2.73 14.58
C ILE A 45 7.24 4.26 14.60
N GLY A 46 7.60 4.85 15.73
CA GLY A 46 7.78 6.30 15.87
C GLY A 46 8.82 6.87 14.91
N SER A 47 9.95 6.19 14.69
CA SER A 47 10.96 6.62 13.72
C SER A 47 10.44 6.53 12.29
N ILE A 48 9.70 5.48 11.91
CA ILE A 48 9.11 5.39 10.56
C ILE A 48 8.16 6.54 10.30
N TYR A 49 7.28 6.88 11.25
CA TYR A 49 6.35 7.99 11.08
C TYR A 49 7.03 9.35 11.05
N ARG A 50 8.08 9.51 11.86
CA ARG A 50 8.89 10.73 11.84
C ARG A 50 9.61 10.90 10.51
N ASP A 51 10.26 9.85 10.02
CA ASP A 51 10.94 9.85 8.73
C ASP A 51 9.94 10.11 7.58
N ALA A 52 8.73 9.55 7.67
CA ALA A 52 7.67 9.82 6.71
C ALA A 52 7.21 11.28 6.73
N ALA A 53 7.10 11.89 7.92
CA ALA A 53 6.77 13.30 8.08
C ALA A 53 7.90 14.21 7.56
N ASP A 54 9.16 13.79 7.70
CA ASP A 54 10.33 14.47 7.14
C ASP A 54 10.47 14.24 5.61
N GLY A 55 9.57 13.46 5.01
CA GLY A 55 9.51 13.25 3.56
C GLY A 55 10.40 12.13 3.03
N SER A 56 10.90 11.24 3.89
CA SER A 56 11.69 10.08 3.48
C SER A 56 10.90 9.22 2.48
N PRO A 57 11.38 9.05 1.24
CA PRO A 57 10.68 8.29 0.21
C PRO A 57 10.43 6.84 0.63
N LEU A 58 11.36 6.26 1.38
CA LEU A 58 11.30 4.86 1.82
C LEU A 58 10.28 4.67 2.94
N ALA A 59 10.21 5.59 3.89
CA ALA A 59 9.20 5.58 4.94
C ALA A 59 7.79 5.85 4.38
N LEU A 60 7.66 6.80 3.46
CA LEU A 60 6.42 7.07 2.74
C LEU A 60 5.96 5.85 1.93
N ALA A 61 6.86 5.20 1.19
CA ALA A 61 6.55 3.98 0.44
C ALA A 61 6.11 2.84 1.37
N MET A 62 6.69 2.73 2.57
CA MET A 62 6.32 1.70 3.53
C MET A 62 4.91 1.95 4.10
N VAL A 63 4.58 3.19 4.46
CA VAL A 63 3.27 3.56 5.04
C VAL A 63 2.16 3.58 4.00
N THR A 64 2.42 4.11 2.81
CA THR A 64 1.41 4.29 1.75
C THR A 64 1.41 3.20 0.69
N GLY A 65 2.40 2.30 0.71
CA GLY A 65 2.64 1.27 -0.30
C GLY A 65 1.42 0.44 -0.65
N PRO A 66 0.68 -0.13 0.32
CA PRO A 66 -0.50 -0.93 0.00
C PRO A 66 -1.57 -0.13 -0.75
N VAL A 67 -1.81 1.12 -0.36
CA VAL A 67 -2.76 2.02 -1.02
C VAL A 67 -2.28 2.34 -2.44
N LEU A 68 -0.99 2.62 -2.63
CA LEU A 68 -0.39 2.87 -3.94
C LEU A 68 -0.53 1.66 -4.88
N VAL A 69 -0.25 0.45 -4.39
CA VAL A 69 -0.41 -0.79 -5.19
C VAL A 69 -1.87 -0.95 -5.61
N ALA A 70 -2.82 -0.79 -4.68
CA ALA A 70 -4.24 -0.86 -5.01
C ALA A 70 -4.67 0.19 -6.03
N ALA A 71 -4.15 1.42 -5.93
CA ALA A 71 -4.42 2.49 -6.89
C ALA A 71 -3.89 2.15 -8.29
N ILE A 72 -2.67 1.62 -8.40
CA ILE A 72 -2.07 1.19 -9.67
C ILE A 72 -2.93 0.10 -10.34
N TRP A 73 -3.38 -0.89 -9.57
CA TRP A 73 -4.25 -1.95 -10.09
C TRP A 73 -5.61 -1.43 -10.54
N ALA A 74 -6.19 -0.49 -9.79
CA ALA A 74 -7.44 0.17 -10.16
C ALA A 74 -7.31 0.96 -11.46
N LEU A 75 -6.22 1.73 -11.62
CA LEU A 75 -5.90 2.46 -12.85
C LEU A 75 -5.71 1.53 -14.04
N ARG A 76 -4.97 0.43 -13.86
CA ARG A 76 -4.79 -0.59 -14.91
C ARG A 76 -6.13 -1.20 -15.34
N GLY A 77 -6.98 -1.56 -14.39
CA GLY A 77 -8.30 -2.11 -14.69
C GLY A 77 -9.21 -1.11 -15.41
N TRP A 78 -9.15 0.16 -15.04
CA TRP A 78 -9.86 1.22 -15.74
C TRP A 78 -9.35 1.41 -17.18
N GLY A 79 -8.04 1.47 -17.37
CA GLY A 79 -7.43 1.57 -18.71
C GLY A 79 -7.83 0.42 -19.62
N LEU A 80 -7.69 -0.83 -19.15
CA LEU A 80 -8.08 -2.02 -19.92
C LEU A 80 -9.55 -1.97 -20.34
N ARG A 81 -10.45 -1.55 -19.45
CA ARG A 81 -11.87 -1.37 -19.77
C ARG A 81 -12.11 -0.28 -20.80
N HIS A 82 -11.37 0.82 -20.73
CA HIS A 82 -11.54 1.94 -21.67
C HIS A 82 -11.00 1.60 -23.07
N PHE A 83 -9.89 0.85 -23.16
CA PHE A 83 -9.28 0.48 -24.43
C PHE A 83 -9.95 -0.73 -25.10
N LEU A 84 -10.40 -1.73 -24.32
CA LEU A 84 -11.05 -2.94 -24.86
C LEU A 84 -12.55 -2.76 -25.15
N ALA A 85 -13.19 -1.70 -24.64
CA ALA A 85 -14.60 -1.42 -24.90
C ALA A 85 -14.87 -0.62 -26.19
N ARG A 86 -13.89 -0.48 -27.10
CA ARG A 86 -14.18 0.07 -28.43
C ARG A 86 -15.03 -0.94 -29.19
N PRO A 87 -16.32 -0.66 -29.47
CA PRO A 87 -17.11 -1.57 -30.28
C PRO A 87 -16.49 -1.57 -31.68
N ALA A 88 -16.21 -2.76 -32.19
CA ALA A 88 -15.90 -2.96 -33.60
C ALA A 88 -17.05 -2.32 -34.39
N ARG A 89 -16.77 -1.18 -35.02
CA ARG A 89 -17.71 -0.51 -35.90
C ARG A 89 -17.83 -1.40 -37.13
N ASN A 90 -18.87 -2.23 -37.15
CA ASN A 90 -19.23 -3.06 -38.28
C ASN A 90 -19.50 -2.16 -39.48
N ASN A 91 -18.50 -1.99 -40.33
CA ASN A 91 -18.66 -1.40 -41.65
C ASN A 91 -18.61 -2.57 -42.64
N ILE A 92 -19.75 -3.21 -42.86
CA ILE A 92 -19.99 -4.06 -44.03
C ILE A 92 -20.43 -3.09 -45.13
N PRO A 93 -19.66 -2.88 -46.21
CA PRO A 93 -20.21 -2.26 -47.40
C PRO A 93 -21.10 -3.28 -48.12
N GLU A 94 -22.35 -2.89 -48.40
CA GLU A 94 -23.27 -3.57 -49.33
C GLU A 94 -22.75 -3.50 -50.77
#